data_AF-A0A7K4P4S9-F1
#
_entry.id   AF-A0A7K4P4S9-F1
#
_cell.length_a   1.000
_cell.length_b   1.000
_cell.length_c   1.000
_cell.angle_alpha   90.00
_cell.angle_beta   90.00
_cell.angle_gamma   90.00
#
_symmetry.space_group_name_H-M   'P 1'
#
loop_
_entity.id
_entity.type
_entity.pdbx_description
1 polymer ?
#
loop_
_entity_poly.entity_id
_entity_poly.type
_entity_poly.pdbx_seq_one_letter_code
_entity_poly.pdbx_strand_id
1 'polypeptide(L)'
;MTNFENFYRDLLDLAKKYELQNTPLKIEQDLENDIIKIFGEKITSLARARNGLNDVAELAYATAEHHPYWSLLYNCSEIASSVLEKWKESLSVDDFSDIDWAIKELNHSLEQIKNKNSPNS
;
A
#
# COMPACT_ATOMS: atom_id res chain seq x y z
N MET A 1 1.25 -25.48 20.93
CA MET A 1 2.05 -24.92 19.83
C MET A 1 1.91 -23.41 19.89
N THR A 2 3.03 -22.69 19.83
CA THR A 2 3.05 -21.23 19.65
C THR A 2 2.49 -20.91 18.27
N ASN A 3 1.53 -19.99 18.19
CA ASN A 3 0.91 -19.52 16.95
C ASN A 3 1.05 -17.99 16.89
N PHE A 4 0.66 -17.37 15.77
CA PHE A 4 0.83 -15.92 15.58
C PHE A 4 0.09 -15.09 16.64
N GLU A 5 -1.06 -15.57 17.12
CA GLU A 5 -1.79 -14.93 18.23
C GLU A 5 -1.00 -14.98 19.56
N ASN A 6 -0.34 -16.09 19.87
CA ASN A 6 0.53 -16.16 21.04
C ASN A 6 1.72 -15.19 20.91
N PHE A 7 2.32 -15.08 19.72
CA PHE A 7 3.35 -14.07 19.46
C PHE A 7 2.81 -12.64 19.64
N TYR A 8 1.61 -12.34 19.15
CA TYR A 8 0.97 -11.03 19.34
C TYR A 8 0.79 -10.69 20.83
N ARG A 9 0.36 -11.66 21.65
CA ARG A 9 0.22 -11.47 23.11
C ARG A 9 1.55 -11.18 23.78
N ASP A 10 2.59 -11.94 23.45
CA ASP A 10 3.95 -11.71 23.98
C ASP A 10 4.49 -10.33 23.56
N LEU A 11 4.22 -9.93 22.32
CA LEU A 11 4.57 -8.61 21.80
C LEU A 11 3.85 -7.48 22.53
N LEU A 12 2.56 -7.64 22.88
CA LEU A 12 1.83 -6.65 23.68
C LEU A 12 2.46 -6.45 25.07
N ASP A 13 2.87 -7.54 25.71
CA ASP A 13 3.51 -7.45 27.02
C ASP A 13 4.90 -6.78 26.93
N LEU A 14 5.63 -7.04 25.83
CA LEU A 14 6.85 -6.30 25.51
C LEU A 14 6.57 -4.81 25.29
N ALA A 15 5.54 -4.45 24.52
CA ALA A 15 5.20 -3.06 24.23
C ALA A 15 4.84 -2.29 25.50
N LYS A 16 4.01 -2.85 26.38
CA LYS A 16 3.66 -2.26 27.68
C LYS A 16 4.90 -1.91 28.52
N LYS A 17 5.92 -2.78 28.52
CA LYS A 17 7.18 -2.52 29.24
C LYS A 17 7.87 -1.24 28.75
N TYR A 18 7.83 -0.96 27.45
CA TYR A 18 8.43 0.23 26.86
C TYR A 18 7.53 1.47 26.94
N GLU A 19 6.20 1.31 26.92
CA GLU A 19 5.26 2.41 27.21
C GLU A 19 5.50 2.99 28.61
N LEU A 20 5.73 2.15 29.61
CA LEU A 20 6.12 2.56 30.96
C LEU A 20 7.46 3.32 31.02
N GLN A 21 8.29 3.20 29.97
CA GLN A 21 9.58 3.89 29.82
C GLN A 21 9.46 5.14 28.94
N ASN A 22 8.25 5.69 28.77
CA ASN A 22 7.95 6.84 27.91
C ASN A 22 8.29 6.61 26.43
N THR A 23 8.14 5.37 25.94
CA THR A 23 8.15 5.07 24.51
C THR A 23 6.73 4.74 24.04
N PRO A 24 5.89 5.75 23.75
CA PRO A 24 4.55 5.53 23.22
C PRO A 24 4.58 4.84 21.86
N LEU A 25 3.82 3.75 21.76
CA LEU A 25 3.67 2.94 20.56
C LEU A 25 2.19 2.88 20.17
N LYS A 26 1.94 2.78 18.87
CA LYS A 26 0.63 2.45 18.34
C LYS A 26 0.72 1.10 17.67
N ILE A 27 -0.07 0.14 18.16
CA ILE A 27 -0.10 -1.22 17.63
C ILE A 27 -1.47 -1.46 17.00
N GLU A 28 -1.47 -1.87 15.74
CA GLU A 28 -2.65 -2.33 14.99
C GLU A 28 -2.45 -3.81 14.65
N GLN A 29 -3.53 -4.58 14.64
CA GLN A 29 -3.50 -6.02 14.35
C GLN A 29 -4.53 -6.38 13.30
N ASP A 30 -4.17 -7.34 12.46
CA ASP A 30 -5.04 -8.09 11.56
C ASP A 30 -4.56 -9.54 11.59
N LEU A 31 -4.99 -10.25 12.63
CA LEU A 31 -4.54 -11.63 12.89
C LEU A 31 -5.12 -12.63 11.90
N GLU A 32 -6.19 -12.28 11.17
CA GLU A 32 -6.74 -13.13 10.10
C GLU A 32 -5.76 -13.23 8.93
N ASN A 33 -4.99 -12.17 8.68
CA ASN A 33 -3.96 -12.11 7.64
C ASN A 33 -2.53 -12.21 8.19
N ASP A 34 -2.35 -12.62 9.45
CA ASP A 34 -1.04 -12.68 10.13
C ASP A 34 -0.25 -11.35 10.09
N ILE A 35 -0.94 -10.22 10.26
CA ILE A 35 -0.34 -8.88 10.25
C ILE A 35 -0.38 -8.23 11.64
N ILE A 36 0.78 -7.70 12.05
CA ILE A 36 0.89 -6.76 13.17
C ILE A 36 1.66 -5.53 12.67
N LYS A 37 1.09 -4.33 12.88
CA LYS A 37 1.74 -3.06 12.53
C LYS A 37 2.06 -2.30 13.81
N ILE A 38 3.33 -1.95 13.98
CA ILE A 38 3.81 -1.17 15.13
C ILE A 38 4.33 0.18 14.61
N PHE A 39 3.76 1.25 15.13
CA PHE A 39 4.17 2.61 14.79
C PHE A 39 4.69 3.34 16.03
N GLY A 40 5.74 4.15 15.85
CA GLY A 40 6.15 5.09 16.88
C GLY A 40 5.18 6.27 17.01
N GLU A 41 5.18 6.94 18.15
CA GLU A 41 4.30 8.08 18.46
C GLU A 41 4.26 9.19 17.39
N LYS A 42 5.42 9.49 16.78
CA LYS A 42 5.56 10.58 15.79
C LYS A 42 5.03 10.22 14.41
N ILE A 43 4.40 9.05 14.25
CA ILE A 43 3.87 8.62 12.96
C ILE A 43 2.80 9.61 12.46
N THR A 44 2.88 9.95 11.18
CA THR A 44 1.87 10.82 10.52
C THR A 44 1.00 10.00 9.57
N SER A 45 -0.20 10.48 9.28
CA SER A 45 -1.08 9.85 8.27
C SER A 45 -0.41 9.76 6.90
N LEU A 46 0.40 10.75 6.52
CA LEU A 46 1.17 10.74 5.27
C LEU A 46 2.21 9.61 5.26
N ALA A 47 2.99 9.46 6.33
CA ALA A 47 3.97 8.38 6.45
C ALA A 47 3.30 7.00 6.42
N ARG A 48 2.13 6.86 7.06
CA ARG A 48 1.35 5.61 7.00
C ARG A 48 0.83 5.31 5.60
N ALA A 49 0.31 6.32 4.91
CA ALA A 49 -0.19 6.17 3.54
C ALA A 49 0.93 5.73 2.59
N ARG A 50 2.11 6.37 2.67
CA ARG A 50 3.30 5.97 1.89
C ARG A 50 3.73 4.54 2.19
N ASN A 51 3.76 4.16 3.47
CA ASN A 51 4.12 2.79 3.84
C ASN A 51 3.12 1.75 3.32
N GLY A 52 1.81 1.99 3.46
CA GLY A 52 0.80 1.07 2.92
C GLY A 52 0.79 1.02 1.38
N LEU A 53 1.16 2.12 0.71
CA LEU A 53 1.31 2.14 -0.74
C LEU A 53 2.44 1.24 -1.22
N ASN A 54 3.54 1.10 -0.45
CA ASN A 54 4.63 0.19 -0.82
C ASN A 54 4.14 -1.26 -0.94
N ASP A 55 3.28 -1.72 -0.03
CA ASP A 55 2.73 -3.09 -0.09
C ASP A 55 1.87 -3.29 -1.35
N VAL A 56 1.13 -2.25 -1.77
CA VAL A 56 0.31 -2.25 -3.00
C VAL A 56 1.20 -2.26 -4.24
N ALA A 57 2.23 -1.41 -4.27
CA ALA A 57 3.20 -1.34 -5.35
C ALA A 57 3.93 -2.68 -5.48
N GLU A 58 4.41 -3.26 -4.39
CA GLU A 58 5.06 -4.57 -4.38
C GLU A 58 4.14 -5.65 -4.96
N LEU A 59 2.86 -5.68 -4.57
CA LEU A 59 1.89 -6.58 -5.18
C LEU A 59 1.78 -6.34 -6.69
N ALA A 60 1.70 -5.09 -7.14
CA ALA A 60 1.60 -4.76 -8.56
C ALA A 60 2.86 -5.16 -9.35
N TYR A 61 4.06 -5.02 -8.77
CA TYR A 61 5.34 -5.41 -9.37
C TYR A 61 5.57 -6.93 -9.34
N ALA A 62 5.25 -7.59 -8.24
CA ALA A 62 5.48 -9.03 -8.04
C ALA A 62 4.42 -9.89 -8.72
N THR A 63 3.20 -9.36 -8.86
CA THR A 63 2.17 -10.00 -9.69
C THR A 63 2.63 -9.86 -11.14
N ALA A 64 3.28 -10.92 -11.65
CA ALA A 64 3.66 -11.02 -13.05
C ALA A 64 2.55 -10.48 -13.96
N GLU A 65 2.92 -9.84 -15.07
CA GLU A 65 2.06 -9.18 -16.08
C GLU A 65 0.86 -10.03 -16.60
N HIS A 66 0.69 -11.24 -16.08
CA HIS A 66 -0.33 -12.22 -16.36
C HIS A 66 -1.63 -12.05 -15.56
N HIS A 67 -1.66 -11.32 -14.43
CA HIS A 67 -2.92 -11.10 -13.72
C HIS A 67 -3.77 -10.03 -14.43
N PRO A 68 -5.06 -10.27 -14.73
CA PRO A 68 -5.85 -9.38 -15.59
C PRO A 68 -5.99 -7.94 -15.05
N TYR A 69 -5.76 -7.71 -13.76
CA TYR A 69 -5.86 -6.40 -13.11
C TYR A 69 -4.50 -5.80 -12.73
N TRP A 70 -3.38 -6.45 -13.05
CA TRP A 70 -2.04 -6.00 -12.64
C TRP A 70 -1.77 -4.56 -13.10
N SER A 71 -2.06 -4.27 -14.38
CA SER A 71 -1.78 -2.96 -14.98
C SER A 71 -2.63 -1.86 -14.35
N LEU A 72 -3.86 -2.18 -13.91
CA LEU A 72 -4.69 -1.23 -13.17
C LEU A 72 -4.06 -0.89 -11.83
N LEU A 73 -3.67 -1.91 -11.07
CA LEU A 73 -3.09 -1.72 -9.75
C LEU A 73 -1.76 -0.97 -9.83
N TYR A 74 -0.92 -1.34 -10.79
CA TYR A 74 0.38 -0.71 -11.07
C TYR A 74 0.22 0.79 -11.37
N ASN A 75 -0.57 1.16 -12.37
CA ASN A 75 -0.70 2.57 -12.74
C ASN A 75 -1.38 3.40 -11.63
N CYS A 76 -2.31 2.81 -10.86
CA CYS A 76 -2.84 3.47 -9.66
C CYS A 76 -1.77 3.67 -8.58
N SER A 77 -0.87 2.70 -8.36
CA SER A 77 0.19 2.84 -7.38
C SER A 77 1.21 3.89 -7.80
N GLU A 78 1.56 3.97 -9.08
CA GLU A 78 2.48 4.99 -9.61
C GLU A 78 1.92 6.41 -9.40
N ILE A 79 0.65 6.65 -9.76
CA ILE A 79 -0.01 7.95 -9.53
C ILE A 79 -0.01 8.30 -8.03
N ALA A 80 -0.38 7.34 -7.18
CA ALA A 80 -0.39 7.55 -5.74
C ALA A 80 1.01 7.84 -5.21
N SER A 81 2.06 7.20 -5.74
CA SER A 81 3.45 7.43 -5.36
C SER A 81 3.87 8.87 -5.70
N SER A 82 3.67 9.32 -6.94
CA SER A 82 4.02 10.69 -7.35
C SER A 82 3.30 11.74 -6.49
N VAL A 83 2.00 11.55 -6.25
CA VAL A 83 1.20 12.48 -5.41
C VAL A 83 1.67 12.45 -3.95
N LEU A 84 1.90 11.28 -3.37
CA LEU A 84 2.32 11.17 -1.98
C LEU A 84 3.74 11.68 -1.78
N GLU A 85 4.67 11.49 -2.71
CA GLU A 85 6.04 12.02 -2.67
C GLU A 85 6.02 13.54 -2.62
N LYS A 86 5.24 14.16 -3.50
CA LYS A 86 5.09 15.62 -3.62
C LYS A 86 4.02 16.22 -2.73
N TRP A 87 3.48 15.48 -1.75
CA TRP A 87 2.34 15.91 -0.93
C TRP A 87 2.52 17.27 -0.22
N LYS A 88 3.75 17.65 0.12
CA LYS A 88 4.07 18.94 0.77
C LYS A 88 4.64 19.98 -0.20
N GLU A 89 4.73 19.63 -1.47
CA GLU A 89 5.31 20.41 -2.56
C GLU A 89 4.26 20.59 -3.67
N SER A 90 4.65 21.23 -4.77
CA SER A 90 3.86 21.27 -6.00
C SER A 90 4.33 20.17 -6.96
N LEU A 91 3.39 19.57 -7.69
CA LEU A 91 3.72 18.73 -8.84
C LEU A 91 4.40 19.58 -9.93
N SER A 92 5.46 19.04 -10.50
CA SER A 92 6.17 19.57 -11.65
C SER A 92 5.48 19.18 -12.97
N VAL A 93 5.93 19.77 -14.08
CA VAL A 93 5.43 19.42 -15.42
C VAL A 93 5.71 17.95 -15.75
N ASP A 94 6.85 17.42 -15.30
CA ASP A 94 7.21 16.02 -15.48
C ASP A 94 6.28 15.12 -14.66
N ASP A 95 6.00 15.47 -13.40
CA ASP A 95 5.05 14.72 -12.56
C ASP A 95 3.64 14.67 -13.21
N PHE A 96 3.17 15.78 -13.79
CA PHE A 96 1.89 15.79 -14.52
C PHE A 96 1.93 14.91 -15.77
N SER A 97 3.06 14.90 -16.49
CA SER A 97 3.24 14.09 -17.69
C SER A 97 3.22 12.59 -17.37
N ASP A 98 3.85 12.19 -16.27
CA ASP A 98 3.86 10.81 -15.79
C ASP A 98 2.47 10.36 -15.33
N ILE A 99 1.75 11.22 -14.60
CA ILE A 99 0.36 10.96 -14.19
C ILE A 99 -0.55 10.83 -15.41
N ASP A 100 -0.44 11.73 -16.40
CA ASP A 100 -1.22 11.66 -17.63
C ASP A 100 -0.95 10.38 -18.42
N TRP A 101 0.31 9.92 -18.43
CA TRP A 101 0.68 8.64 -19.04
C TRP A 101 0.02 7.46 -18.31
N ALA A 102 0.14 7.41 -16.98
CA ALA A 102 -0.49 6.36 -16.17
C ALA A 102 -2.02 6.33 -16.35
N ILE A 103 -2.69 7.48 -16.48
CA ILE A 103 -4.13 7.56 -16.75
C ILE A 103 -4.48 6.97 -18.13
N LYS A 104 -3.65 7.18 -19.16
CA LYS A 104 -3.86 6.56 -20.48
C LYS A 104 -3.75 5.04 -20.40
N GLU A 105 -2.76 4.53 -19.69
CA GLU A 105 -2.57 3.09 -19.46
C GLU A 105 -3.73 2.47 -18.66
N LEU A 106 -4.26 3.19 -17.66
CA LEU A 106 -5.47 2.77 -16.93
C LEU A 106 -6.67 2.61 -17.86
N ASN A 107 -6.93 3.61 -18.71
CA ASN A 107 -8.04 3.55 -19.67
C ASN A 107 -7.86 2.41 -20.66
N HIS A 108 -6.67 2.24 -21.22
CA HIS A 108 -6.36 1.15 -22.13
C HIS A 108 -6.58 -0.21 -21.48
N SER A 109 -6.08 -0.39 -20.25
CA SER A 109 -6.25 -1.64 -19.48
C SER A 109 -7.72 -1.94 -19.20
N LEU A 110 -8.52 -0.93 -18.84
CA LEU A 110 -9.96 -1.09 -18.63
C LEU A 110 -10.68 -1.54 -19.91
N GLU A 111 -10.33 -0.98 -21.07
CA GLU A 111 -10.91 -1.40 -22.35
C GLU A 111 -10.56 -2.85 -22.68
N GLN A 112 -9.30 -3.26 -22.51
CA GLN A 112 -8.89 -4.65 -22.74
C GLN A 112 -9.67 -5.64 -21.86
N ILE A 113 -9.84 -5.31 -20.57
CA ILE A 113 -10.58 -6.15 -19.62
C ILE A 113 -12.06 -6.24 -20.02
N LYS A 114 -12.69 -5.11 -20.39
CA LYS A 114 -14.09 -5.07 -20.84
C LYS A 114 -14.29 -5.92 -22.10
N ASN A 115 -13.37 -5.83 -23.07
CA ASN A 115 -13.43 -6.59 -24.30
C ASN A 115 -13.30 -8.10 -24.03
N LYS A 116 -12.37 -8.50 -23.15
CA LYS A 116 -12.20 -9.92 -22.75
C LYS A 116 -13.42 -10.47 -21.99
N ASN A 117 -14.10 -9.65 -21.20
CA ASN A 117 -15.26 -10.06 -20.40
C ASN A 117 -16.59 -9.96 -21.17
N SER A 118 -16.60 -9.47 -22.41
CA SER A 118 -17.80 -9.38 -23.22
C SER A 118 -18.06 -10.72 -23.93
N PRO A 119 -19.23 -11.36 -23.74
CA PRO A 119 -19.47 -12.76 -24.12
C PRO A 119 -19.64 -13.02 -25.64
N ASN A 120 -19.33 -12.05 -26.51
CA ASN A 120 -19.50 -12.16 -27.97
C ASN A 120 -18.18 -11.86 -28.72
N SER A 121 -17.12 -12.60 -28.43
CA SER A 121 -15.93 -12.69 -29.31
C SER A 121 -15.98 -13.95 -30.13
#